data_AF-A0A429WAQ7-F1
#
_entry.id   AF-A0A429WAQ7-F1
#
_cell.length_a   1.000
_cell.length_b   1.000
_cell.length_c   1.000
_cell.angle_alpha   90.00
_cell.angle_beta   90.00
_cell.angle_gamma   90.00
#
_symmetry.space_group_name_H-M   'P 1'
#
loop_
_entity.id
_entity.type
_entity.pdbx_description
1 polymer ?
#
loop_
_entity_poly.entity_id
_entity_poly.type
_entity_poly.pdbx_seq_one_letter_code
_entity_poly.pdbx_strand_id
1 'polypeptide(L)'
;MIFSITDGQACITLNRPSRLNSFSESMYAEIADAVRQVSDPANGARMLLFSGAGRAFCAGVGFLKMWSFSPCEIPQIYKKKPRCGHL
;
A
#
# COMPACT_ATOMS: atom_id res chain seq x y z
N MET A 1 -10.52 -0.34 2.28
CA MET A 1 -10.21 -1.10 1.04
C MET A 1 -10.98 -2.42 1.07
N ILE A 2 -10.80 -3.33 0.11
CA ILE A 2 -11.30 -4.71 0.22
C ILE A 2 -10.08 -5.65 0.30
N PHE A 3 -10.10 -6.59 1.25
CA PHE A 3 -9.04 -7.59 1.46
C PHE A 3 -9.64 -8.99 1.62
N SER A 4 -9.01 -9.99 1.00
CA SER A 4 -9.37 -11.40 1.20
C SER A 4 -8.15 -12.30 0.98
N ILE A 5 -8.18 -13.48 1.59
CA ILE A 5 -7.28 -14.59 1.28
C ILE A 5 -8.15 -15.80 0.96
N THR A 6 -7.97 -16.41 -0.21
CA THR A 6 -8.74 -17.58 -0.67
C THR A 6 -7.84 -18.46 -1.52
N ASP A 7 -7.77 -19.75 -1.24
CA ASP A 7 -6.96 -20.73 -1.99
C ASP A 7 -5.48 -20.31 -2.20
N GLY A 8 -4.90 -19.66 -1.18
CA GLY A 8 -3.54 -19.13 -1.23
C GLY A 8 -3.35 -17.85 -2.05
N GLN A 9 -4.42 -17.29 -2.59
CA GLN A 9 -4.43 -15.98 -3.23
C GLN A 9 -4.88 -14.91 -2.24
N ALA A 10 -3.97 -14.00 -1.88
CA ALA A 10 -4.33 -12.77 -1.21
C ALA A 10 -4.70 -11.69 -2.23
N CYS A 11 -5.81 -10.99 -2.02
CA CYS A 11 -6.29 -9.94 -2.90
C CYS A 11 -6.51 -8.65 -2.10
N ILE A 12 -5.84 -7.57 -2.52
CA ILE A 12 -6.09 -6.21 -2.06
C ILE A 12 -6.69 -5.42 -3.21
N THR A 13 -7.91 -4.90 -3.02
CA THR A 13 -8.57 -4.01 -3.98
C THR A 13 -8.71 -2.61 -3.39
N LEU A 14 -8.06 -1.64 -4.03
CA LEU A 14 -8.26 -0.23 -3.74
C LEU A 14 -9.67 0.16 -4.15
N ASN A 15 -10.50 0.55 -3.17
CA ASN A 15 -11.93 0.74 -3.38
C ASN A 15 -12.37 2.19 -3.11
N ARG A 16 -11.81 3.13 -3.87
CA ARG A 16 -12.18 4.55 -3.89
C ARG A 16 -12.32 5.06 -5.32
N PRO A 17 -13.20 4.46 -6.14
CA PRO A 17 -13.28 4.75 -7.57
C PRO A 17 -13.61 6.22 -7.88
N SER A 18 -14.38 6.90 -7.03
CA SER A 18 -14.71 8.33 -7.15
C SER A 18 -13.49 9.26 -7.03
N ARG A 19 -12.39 8.78 -6.44
CA ARG A 19 -11.10 9.49 -6.36
C ARG A 19 -9.98 8.76 -7.10
N LEU A 20 -10.33 7.97 -8.11
CA LEU A 20 -9.37 7.18 -8.91
C LEU A 20 -8.40 6.38 -8.03
N ASN A 21 -8.90 5.88 -6.90
CA ASN A 21 -8.13 5.10 -5.92
C ASN A 21 -6.90 5.82 -5.34
N SER A 22 -6.91 7.16 -5.30
CA SER A 22 -5.84 7.96 -4.67
C SER A 22 -5.60 7.54 -3.21
N PHE A 23 -4.33 7.41 -2.81
CA PHE A 23 -3.93 7.04 -1.45
C PHE A 23 -4.40 8.07 -0.41
N SER A 24 -4.97 7.57 0.68
CA SER A 24 -5.22 8.30 1.93
C SER A 24 -4.35 7.73 3.06
N GLU A 25 -4.18 8.49 4.13
CA GLU A 25 -3.44 8.04 5.31
C GLU A 25 -3.99 6.75 5.92
N SER A 26 -5.32 6.66 6.06
CA SER A 26 -5.98 5.43 6.52
C SER A 26 -5.65 4.21 5.65
N MET A 27 -5.55 4.41 4.33
CA MET A 27 -5.29 3.33 3.38
C MET A 27 -3.86 2.80 3.51
N TYR A 28 -2.89 3.65 3.85
CA TYR A 28 -1.53 3.18 4.14
C TYR A 28 -1.50 2.23 5.33
N ALA A 29 -2.24 2.55 6.40
CA ALA A 29 -2.35 1.68 7.57
C ALA A 29 -3.04 0.35 7.21
N GLU A 30 -4.19 0.41 6.52
CA GLU A 30 -4.94 -0.77 6.08
C GLU A 30 -4.09 -1.71 5.19
N ILE A 31 -3.31 -1.14 4.25
CA ILE A 31 -2.43 -1.92 3.38
C ILE A 31 -1.28 -2.53 4.17
N ALA A 32 -0.68 -1.78 5.09
CA ALA A 32 0.39 -2.32 5.94
C ALA A 32 -0.10 -3.51 6.76
N ASP A 33 -1.30 -3.43 7.32
CA ASP A 33 -1.91 -4.51 8.09
C ASP A 33 -2.25 -5.73 7.22
N ALA A 34 -2.79 -5.51 6.02
CA ALA A 34 -3.05 -6.60 5.09
C ALA A 34 -1.75 -7.29 4.63
N VAL A 35 -0.70 -6.53 4.33
CA VAL A 35 0.62 -7.09 3.96
C VAL A 35 1.22 -7.90 5.11
N ARG A 36 1.04 -7.46 6.37
CA ARG A 36 1.43 -8.27 7.55
C ARG A 36 0.67 -9.59 7.58
N GLN A 37 -0.64 -9.57 7.37
CA GLN A 37 -1.45 -10.79 7.33
C GLN A 37 -1.00 -11.73 6.20
N VAL A 38 -0.68 -11.20 5.02
CA VAL A 38 -0.16 -11.98 3.89
C VAL A 38 1.21 -12.59 4.18
N SER A 39 2.07 -11.87 4.91
CA SER A 39 3.41 -12.34 5.24
C SER A 39 3.44 -13.44 6.30
N ASP A 40 2.35 -13.62 7.06
CA ASP A 40 2.23 -14.68 8.05
C ASP A 40 1.95 -16.03 7.36
N PRO A 41 2.88 -17.01 7.44
CA PRO A 41 2.69 -18.31 6.82
C PRO A 41 1.45 -19.05 7.30
N ALA A 42 0.97 -18.78 8.53
CA ALA A 42 -0.23 -19.41 9.07
C ALA A 42 -1.50 -19.06 8.26
N ASN A 43 -1.49 -17.92 7.55
CA ASN A 43 -2.61 -17.50 6.72
C ASN A 43 -2.59 -18.12 5.31
N GLY A 44 -1.57 -18.90 4.97
CA GLY A 44 -1.53 -19.73 3.76
C GLY A 44 -1.42 -18.96 2.43
N ALA A 45 -1.15 -17.65 2.45
CA ALA A 45 -0.98 -16.86 1.24
C ALA A 45 0.31 -17.24 0.49
N ARG A 46 0.21 -17.43 -0.83
CA ARG A 46 1.31 -17.76 -1.75
C ARG A 46 1.57 -16.65 -2.76
N MET A 47 0.57 -15.83 -3.01
CA MET A 47 0.65 -14.67 -3.90
C MET A 47 -0.23 -13.53 -3.38
N LEU A 48 0.17 -12.30 -3.72
CA LEU A 48 -0.60 -11.09 -3.44
C LEU A 48 -0.94 -10.39 -4.76
N LEU A 49 -2.23 -10.27 -5.06
CA LEU A 49 -2.77 -9.46 -6.13
C LEU A 49 -3.15 -8.07 -5.59
N PHE A 50 -2.62 -7.03 -6.24
CA PHE A 50 -3.01 -5.65 -6.01
C PHE A 50 -3.84 -5.15 -7.19
N SER A 51 -5.04 -4.63 -6.93
CA SER A 51 -5.93 -4.11 -7.96
C SER A 51 -6.67 -2.85 -7.52
N GLY A 52 -7.27 -2.14 -8.47
CA GLY A 52 -8.13 -0.98 -8.21
C GLY A 52 -9.53 -1.23 -8.72
N ALA A 53 -10.54 -0.87 -7.93
CA ALA A 53 -11.93 -0.91 -8.36
C ALA A 53 -12.20 0.19 -9.39
N GLY A 54 -12.99 -0.14 -10.41
CA GLY A 54 -13.40 0.80 -11.46
C GLY A 54 -12.32 0.98 -12.54
N ARG A 55 -12.24 2.20 -13.09
CA ARG A 55 -11.48 2.47 -14.33
C ARG A 55 -9.98 2.67 -14.17
N ALA A 56 -9.47 2.74 -12.94
CA ALA A 56 -8.08 3.10 -12.66
C ALA A 56 -7.50 2.25 -11.54
N PHE A 57 -6.21 1.92 -11.62
CA PHE A 57 -5.50 1.27 -10.53
C PHE A 57 -5.37 2.21 -9.31
N CYS A 58 -4.57 3.28 -9.44
CA CYS A 58 -4.36 4.32 -8.42
C CYS A 58 -3.81 5.59 -9.07
N ALA A 59 -4.35 6.76 -8.70
CA ALA A 59 -3.90 8.07 -9.18
C ALA A 59 -2.77 8.72 -8.33
N GLY A 60 -2.15 7.97 -7.42
CA GLY A 60 -1.05 8.46 -6.56
C GLY A 60 -1.53 9.01 -5.21
N VAL A 61 -0.72 9.87 -4.59
CA VAL A 61 -1.04 10.50 -3.29
C VAL A 61 -2.04 11.64 -3.48
N GLY A 62 -3.03 11.74 -2.58
CA GLY A 62 -3.98 12.86 -2.61
C GLY A 62 -3.26 14.21 -2.44
N PHE A 63 -3.62 15.19 -3.28
CA PHE A 63 -3.00 16.52 -3.34
C PHE A 63 -2.90 17.25 -1.99
N LEU A 64 -3.81 17.00 -1.04
CA LEU A 64 -3.77 17.63 0.29
C LEU A 64 -2.44 17.39 1.03
N LYS A 65 -1.77 16.25 0.84
CA LYS A 65 -0.49 15.97 1.50
C LYS A 65 0.72 16.55 0.77
N MET A 66 0.63 16.77 -0.55
CA MET A 66 1.76 17.24 -1.37
C MET A 66 2.20 18.67 -0.98
N TRP A 67 1.29 19.49 -0.48
CA TRP A 67 1.53 20.89 -0.10
C TRP A 67 2.00 21.09 1.35
N SER A 68 1.88 20.08 2.21
CA SER A 68 2.33 20.15 3.61
C SER A 68 3.81 19.77 3.79
N PHE A 69 4.50 19.37 2.72
CA PHE A 69 5.94 19.16 2.76
C PHE A 69 6.66 20.45 2.40
N SER A 70 7.25 21.10 3.41
CA SER A 70 8.28 22.11 3.18
C SER A 70 9.44 21.46 2.39
N PRO A 71 10.03 22.12 1.38
CA PRO A 71 11.13 21.57 0.59
C PRO A 71 12.33 21.07 1.40
N CYS A 72 12.48 21.52 2.65
CA CYS A 72 13.59 21.17 3.55
C CYS A 72 13.31 19.99 4.50
N GLU A 73 12.08 19.48 4.61
CA GLU A 73 11.76 18.37 5.52
C GLU A 73 11.59 17.06 4.74
N ILE A 74 12.70 16.35 4.54
CA ILE A 74 12.65 14.97 4.02
C ILE A 74 12.02 14.08 5.12
N PRO A 75 10.85 13.47 4.88
CA PRO A 75 10.28 12.53 5.84
C PRO A 75 11.23 11.34 6.03
N GLN A 76 11.44 10.90 7.27
CA GLN A 76 12.43 9.85 7.60
C GLN A 76 12.27 8.55 6.79
N ILE A 77 11.10 8.31 6.18
CA ILE A 77 10.83 7.17 5.29
C ILE A 77 11.72 7.15 4.03
N TYR A 78 12.32 8.27 3.63
CA TYR A 78 13.25 8.36 2.51
C TYR A 78 14.73 8.29 2.91
N LYS A 79 15.06 8.17 4.20
CA LYS A 79 16.42 7.83 4.61
C LYS A 79 16.67 6.37 4.24
N LYS A 80 17.38 6.19 3.12
CA LYS A 80 17.96 4.94 2.61
C LYS A 80 18.26 3.96 3.76
N LYS A 81 17.53 2.84 3.84
CA LYS A 81 17.98 1.68 4.65
C LYS A 81 19.42 1.37 4.20
N PRO A 82 20.40 1.22 5.11
CA PRO A 82 21.73 0.79 4.69
C PRO A 82 21.55 -0.51 3.90
N ARG A 83 22.06 -0.54 2.66
CA ARG A 83 22.13 -1.78 1.90
C ARG A 83 22.88 -2.77 2.78
N CYS A 84 22.23 -3.85 3.22
CA CYS A 84 22.95 -5.00 3.76
C CYS A 84 23.92 -5.42 2.66
N GLY A 85 25.21 -5.14 2.88
CA GLY A 85 26.27 -5.68 2.05
C GLY A 85 26.20 -7.19 2.17
N HIS A 86 26.06 -7.87 1.04
CA HIS A 86 26.63 -9.20 0.92
C HIS A 86 28.13 -9.07 1.09
N LEU A 87 28.67 -9.64 2.17
CA LEU A 87 29.86 -10.49 2.25
C LEU A 87 29.89 -11.11 3.66
#